data_AF-A0A928L9A8-F1
#
_entry.id   AF-A0A928L9A8-F1
#
_cell.length_a   1.000
_cell.length_b   1.000
_cell.length_c   1.000
_cell.angle_alpha   90.00
_cell.angle_beta   90.00
_cell.angle_gamma   90.00
#
_symmetry.space_group_name_H-M   'P 1'
#
loop_
_entity.id
_entity.type
_entity.pdbx_description
1 polymer ?
#
loop_
_entity_poly.entity_id
_entity_poly.type
_entity_poly.pdbx_seq_one_letter_code
_entity_poly.pdbx_strand_id
1 'polypeptide(L)'
;MKQGQKATAVALSAVLAASAFTLDLPMTVNDTLTAKAASISDMPSEYQYAADWIWTNRISNEDSTGSKSRRYNVLFDQIIAGKGTLNYVVRWQSYKQVTLAQRQAFETLVEDSINAWTDHLVGYENWPYDHVNVNIVGWAVLDANSIVDRQPDEVVWDNLHSAYDPQYDTSNGREEIPTVLPSAPEELWSFNYFHDRNHVYPGTRFDMYLWCTQGWPDVGGCGGDWGQRLSDNAYLGMVNGTGFPHVHIHELGHGFGMTDFYGGEGASDGYPPGGFPGGRSIMMAGSSSEITDFDAWMLRYMWTKVSAESGRFDLANAVDPSVTTPTTTTTTVTTTTTSATVNTGVTTTPEGDVIKLPVNYDSGNAFWLVDTNGAKTITLEAMGLPWAALSGAYGYWDSNSNQWLTGEYMYENSLGDDGIETITITLPDDVATTQLQIQVYYYAQWDNAANDMVSQDPSALVFNAYGNVPVNTTTSTTTTTTTTTTTTTTVTEPIGASLLGDVNCDGFVKIGDVILLNRFIAEDNEAKSQISDQGLANADYNQSGSPNNDDSTAILRYLAGFKD
;
A
#
# COMPACT_ATOMS: atom_id res chain seq x y z
N MET A 1 31.49 27.65 49.56
CA MET A 1 30.55 27.06 50.54
C MET A 1 29.23 26.78 49.83
N LYS A 2 28.81 25.51 49.86
CA LYS A 2 27.44 24.95 49.75
C LYS A 2 26.67 25.16 48.42
N GLN A 3 26.49 24.08 47.64
CA GLN A 3 25.26 23.25 47.53
C GLN A 3 24.12 24.03 46.84
N GLY A 4 23.55 23.69 45.69
CA GLY A 4 23.27 22.37 45.11
C GLY A 4 21.85 21.96 45.47
N GLN A 5 20.91 22.01 44.50
CA GLN A 5 19.73 21.12 44.47
C GLN A 5 18.94 21.26 43.15
N LYS A 6 18.79 20.11 42.48
CA LYS A 6 17.80 19.82 41.44
C LYS A 6 16.42 19.68 42.08
N ALA A 7 15.35 19.98 41.34
CA ALA A 7 14.03 19.40 41.58
C ALA A 7 13.29 19.21 40.25
N THR A 8 13.09 17.94 39.91
CA THR A 8 12.16 17.39 38.92
C THR A 8 10.86 17.07 39.66
N ALA A 9 9.68 17.34 39.08
CA ALA A 9 8.39 16.66 39.36
C ALA A 9 7.30 17.28 38.44
N VAL A 10 6.76 16.57 37.44
CA VAL A 10 5.68 15.54 37.47
C VAL A 10 4.27 16.15 37.23
N ALA A 11 3.55 15.45 36.36
CA ALA A 11 2.23 15.67 35.77
C ALA A 11 1.04 15.84 36.75
N LEU A 12 -0.06 16.42 36.26
CA LEU A 12 -1.43 15.92 36.47
C LEU A 12 -2.49 16.60 35.56
N SER A 13 -3.07 15.80 34.67
CA SER A 13 -4.51 15.53 34.43
C SER A 13 -5.59 16.62 34.30
N ALA A 14 -6.49 16.33 33.34
CA ALA A 14 -7.74 16.95 32.92
C ALA A 14 -8.80 17.26 33.99
N VAL A 15 -9.66 18.27 33.70
CA VAL A 15 -11.10 18.32 34.07
C VAL A 15 -11.89 19.09 33.00
N LEU A 16 -12.94 18.44 32.46
CA LEU A 16 -14.03 19.00 31.64
C LEU A 16 -14.86 20.04 32.42
N ALA A 17 -15.35 21.07 31.73
CA ALA A 17 -16.62 21.69 32.08
C ALA A 17 -17.38 22.10 30.80
N ALA A 18 -18.50 21.44 30.58
CA ALA A 18 -19.48 21.77 29.57
C ALA A 18 -20.17 23.10 29.87
N SER A 19 -20.32 23.94 28.85
CA SER A 19 -21.38 24.94 28.80
C SER A 19 -21.77 25.16 27.35
N ALA A 20 -22.98 24.70 27.02
CA ALA A 20 -23.64 24.92 25.75
C ALA A 20 -23.86 26.42 25.51
N PHE A 21 -23.26 26.93 24.44
CA PHE A 21 -23.70 28.14 23.75
C PHE A 21 -23.70 27.83 22.26
N THR A 22 -24.90 27.67 21.71
CA THR A 22 -25.14 27.63 20.27
C THR A 22 -24.83 29.01 19.70
N LEU A 23 -23.76 29.10 18.91
CA LEU A 23 -23.52 30.21 18.01
C LEU A 23 -23.55 29.65 16.59
N ASP A 24 -24.67 29.88 15.89
CA ASP A 24 -24.77 29.64 14.46
C ASP A 24 -23.79 30.57 13.74
N LEU A 25 -22.63 30.04 13.37
CA LEU A 25 -21.76 30.62 12.36
C LEU A 25 -21.90 29.75 11.11
N PRO A 26 -22.18 30.34 9.94
CA PRO A 26 -22.29 29.57 8.71
C PRO A 26 -20.95 28.89 8.45
N MET A 27 -20.96 27.57 8.50
CA MET A 27 -19.87 26.75 8.01
C MET A 27 -19.85 26.96 6.50
N THR A 28 -19.00 27.87 6.04
CA THR A 28 -18.61 27.92 4.64
C THR A 28 -17.93 26.59 4.36
N VAL A 29 -18.65 25.70 3.69
CA VAL A 29 -18.06 24.53 3.06
C VAL A 29 -17.04 25.09 2.08
N ASN A 30 -15.76 24.92 2.38
CA ASN A 30 -14.74 25.07 1.36
C ASN A 30 -14.96 23.93 0.38
N ASP A 31 -15.63 24.24 -0.73
CA ASP A 31 -15.61 23.41 -1.94
C ASP A 31 -14.13 23.21 -2.33
N THR A 32 -13.57 22.04 -2.05
CA THR A 32 -12.32 21.63 -2.69
C THR A 32 -12.66 21.25 -4.14
N LEU A 33 -12.50 22.23 -5.03
CA LEU A 33 -12.46 22.07 -6.47
C LEU A 33 -11.33 21.09 -6.85
N THR A 34 -11.63 19.83 -7.19
CA THR A 34 -10.83 19.13 -8.21
C THR A 34 -11.40 19.46 -9.58
N ALA A 35 -11.32 20.73 -9.96
CA ALA A 35 -11.35 21.08 -11.37
C ALA A 35 -10.15 20.36 -12.03
N LYS A 36 -10.38 19.63 -13.14
CA LYS A 36 -9.28 19.16 -14.00
C LYS A 36 -8.45 20.38 -14.40
N ALA A 37 -7.32 20.57 -13.72
CA ALA A 37 -6.38 21.63 -14.04
C ALA A 37 -5.77 21.28 -15.40
N ALA A 38 -6.03 22.10 -16.40
CA ALA A 38 -5.49 21.90 -17.75
C ALA A 38 -4.14 22.59 -17.91
N SER A 39 -3.90 23.66 -17.14
CA SER A 39 -2.64 24.41 -17.19
C SER A 39 -2.32 25.16 -15.90
N ILE A 40 -1.13 25.75 -15.86
CA ILE A 40 -0.67 26.53 -14.71
C ILE A 40 -1.58 27.72 -14.36
N SER A 41 -2.42 28.19 -15.30
CA SER A 41 -3.38 29.27 -15.01
C SER A 41 -4.47 28.85 -14.03
N ASP A 42 -4.70 27.54 -13.87
CA ASP A 42 -5.71 26.99 -12.97
C ASP A 42 -5.18 26.87 -11.52
N MET A 43 -3.90 27.18 -11.30
CA MET A 43 -3.27 27.14 -9.98
C MET A 43 -3.92 28.16 -9.04
N PRO A 44 -4.38 27.75 -7.84
CA PRO A 44 -4.88 28.67 -6.83
C PRO A 44 -3.85 29.77 -6.53
N SER A 45 -4.31 31.02 -6.48
CA SER A 45 -3.43 32.18 -6.30
C SER A 45 -2.62 32.13 -5.01
N GLU A 46 -3.19 31.52 -3.97
CA GLU A 46 -2.56 31.26 -2.68
C GLU A 46 -1.38 30.29 -2.77
N TYR A 47 -1.32 29.44 -3.81
CA TYR A 47 -0.24 28.46 -3.98
C TYR A 47 0.94 29.04 -4.76
N GLN A 48 0.67 29.99 -5.65
CA GLN A 48 1.66 30.55 -6.57
C GLN A 48 2.88 31.13 -5.86
N TYR A 49 2.68 31.90 -4.78
CA TYR A 49 3.78 32.48 -4.01
C TYR A 49 4.73 31.39 -3.47
N ALA A 50 4.17 30.36 -2.83
CA ALA A 50 4.95 29.28 -2.23
C ALA A 50 5.70 28.50 -3.31
N ALA A 51 5.05 28.18 -4.43
CA ALA A 51 5.68 27.47 -5.55
C ALA A 51 6.80 28.29 -6.20
N ASP A 52 6.59 29.58 -6.48
CA ASP A 52 7.62 30.49 -7.00
C ASP A 52 8.82 30.59 -6.06
N TRP A 53 8.57 30.64 -4.74
CA TRP A 53 9.60 30.70 -3.73
C TRP A 53 10.42 29.41 -3.69
N ILE A 54 9.77 28.23 -3.64
CA ILE A 54 10.46 26.93 -3.64
C ILE A 54 11.25 26.76 -4.92
N TRP A 55 10.64 27.06 -6.07
CA TRP A 55 11.32 26.97 -7.36
C TRP A 55 12.60 27.80 -7.38
N THR A 56 12.54 29.05 -6.90
CA THR A 56 13.68 29.96 -6.94
C THR A 56 14.76 29.58 -5.93
N ASN A 57 14.37 29.37 -4.67
CA ASN A 57 15.31 29.27 -3.55
C ASN A 57 15.82 27.84 -3.32
N ARG A 58 15.05 26.83 -3.74
CA ARG A 58 15.37 25.43 -3.53
C ARG A 58 15.71 24.76 -4.85
N ILE A 59 14.71 24.48 -5.68
CA ILE A 59 14.88 23.66 -6.90
C ILE A 59 15.89 24.25 -7.87
N SER A 60 15.72 25.52 -8.25
CA SER A 60 16.64 26.18 -9.18
C SER A 60 18.00 26.36 -8.51
N ASN A 61 18.05 26.86 -7.28
CA ASN A 61 19.30 27.14 -6.57
C ASN A 61 20.19 25.89 -6.44
N GLU A 62 19.60 24.77 -6.04
CA GLU A 62 20.25 23.46 -5.85
C GLU A 62 20.44 22.69 -7.16
N ASP A 63 19.86 23.17 -8.27
CA ASP A 63 19.82 22.46 -9.56
C ASP A 63 19.18 21.06 -9.47
N SER A 64 18.15 20.91 -8.63
CA SER A 64 17.53 19.63 -8.29
C SER A 64 16.86 18.93 -9.47
N THR A 65 16.46 19.69 -10.49
CA THR A 65 15.90 19.18 -11.77
C THR A 65 16.95 19.06 -12.87
N GLY A 66 18.22 19.38 -12.60
CA GLY A 66 19.32 19.32 -13.55
C GLY A 66 19.27 20.37 -14.67
N SER A 67 18.39 21.38 -14.57
CA SER A 67 18.18 22.38 -15.62
C SER A 67 19.41 23.27 -15.90
N LYS A 68 20.21 23.60 -14.88
CA LYS A 68 21.45 24.39 -15.01
C LYS A 68 22.60 23.53 -15.52
N SER A 69 22.77 22.32 -14.98
CA SER A 69 23.84 21.39 -15.35
C SER A 69 23.56 20.59 -16.62
N ARG A 70 22.31 20.57 -17.09
CA ARG A 70 21.77 19.67 -18.14
C ARG A 70 21.88 18.18 -17.77
N ARG A 71 21.81 17.87 -16.47
CA ARG A 71 21.69 16.52 -15.93
C ARG A 71 20.22 16.10 -15.94
N TYR A 72 19.68 15.86 -17.13
CA TYR A 72 18.27 15.49 -17.33
C TYR A 72 18.03 14.03 -16.97
N ASN A 73 17.75 13.77 -15.69
CA ASN A 73 17.59 12.42 -15.17
C ASN A 73 16.48 12.30 -14.12
N VAL A 74 15.73 13.36 -13.79
CA VAL A 74 14.62 13.24 -12.83
C VAL A 74 13.51 12.36 -13.41
N LEU A 75 12.55 11.91 -12.58
CA LEU A 75 11.49 10.98 -12.99
C LEU A 75 10.73 11.45 -14.24
N PHE A 76 10.53 12.75 -14.45
CA PHE A 76 9.99 13.26 -15.72
C PHE A 76 10.81 12.82 -16.95
N ASP A 77 12.13 12.96 -16.88
CA ASP A 77 13.06 12.56 -17.95
C ASP A 77 13.06 11.04 -18.13
N GLN A 78 13.07 10.28 -17.03
CA GLN A 78 13.08 8.82 -17.06
C GLN A 78 11.79 8.24 -17.64
N ILE A 79 10.63 8.75 -17.23
CA ILE A 79 9.32 8.31 -17.73
C ILE A 79 9.20 8.65 -19.23
N ILE A 80 9.66 9.82 -19.67
CA ILE A 80 9.63 10.20 -21.09
C ILE A 80 10.58 9.34 -21.93
N ALA A 81 11.81 9.09 -21.46
CA ALA A 81 12.74 8.17 -22.11
C ALA A 81 12.23 6.70 -22.09
N GLY A 82 11.49 6.39 -21.04
CA GLY A 82 10.71 5.17 -20.77
C GLY A 82 9.55 4.92 -21.73
N LYS A 83 9.06 5.97 -22.39
CA LYS A 83 7.76 5.99 -23.08
C LYS A 83 6.58 5.60 -22.18
N GLY A 84 6.58 6.08 -20.94
CA GLY A 84 5.54 5.77 -19.94
C GLY A 84 5.80 4.49 -19.14
N THR A 85 7.02 3.95 -19.21
CA THR A 85 7.43 2.76 -18.46
C THR A 85 8.72 3.04 -17.71
N LEU A 86 8.75 2.69 -16.42
CA LEU A 86 9.95 2.70 -15.59
C LEU A 86 10.38 1.27 -15.26
N ASN A 87 11.66 1.00 -15.41
CA ASN A 87 12.23 -0.30 -15.04
C ASN A 87 13.03 -0.16 -13.75
N TYR A 88 12.70 -0.93 -12.73
CA TYR A 88 13.38 -0.96 -11.44
C TYR A 88 14.26 -2.20 -11.30
N VAL A 89 15.37 -2.03 -10.59
CA VAL A 89 16.10 -3.16 -10.00
C VAL A 89 15.98 -3.07 -8.49
N VAL A 90 15.61 -4.18 -7.85
CA VAL A 90 15.67 -4.25 -6.38
C VAL A 90 17.11 -4.53 -5.97
N ARG A 91 17.70 -3.60 -5.22
CA ARG A 91 18.99 -3.78 -4.54
C ARG A 91 18.71 -4.29 -3.13
N TRP A 92 18.78 -5.60 -2.98
CA TRP A 92 18.55 -6.31 -1.72
C TRP A 92 19.85 -6.44 -0.92
N GLN A 93 20.21 -5.38 -0.19
CA GLN A 93 21.33 -5.37 0.75
C GLN A 93 20.89 -5.97 2.10
N SER A 94 20.40 -7.21 2.07
CA SER A 94 19.92 -7.96 3.22
C SER A 94 20.12 -9.46 3.02
N TYR A 95 20.25 -10.19 4.13
CA TYR A 95 20.25 -11.66 4.14
C TYR A 95 18.86 -12.25 4.42
N LYS A 96 17.85 -11.39 4.66
CA LYS A 96 16.46 -11.84 4.84
C LYS A 96 15.94 -12.47 3.56
N GLN A 97 15.09 -13.47 3.74
CA GLN A 97 14.40 -14.13 2.64
C GLN A 97 13.23 -13.28 2.13
N VAL A 98 13.03 -13.30 0.82
CA VAL A 98 11.93 -12.65 0.12
C VAL A 98 11.19 -13.71 -0.70
N THR A 99 9.90 -13.88 -0.42
CA THR A 99 9.03 -14.85 -1.08
C THR A 99 8.50 -14.35 -2.43
N LEU A 100 8.01 -15.25 -3.29
CA LEU A 100 7.46 -14.85 -4.60
C LEU A 100 6.32 -13.83 -4.46
N ALA A 101 5.40 -14.05 -3.51
CA ALA A 101 4.29 -13.14 -3.24
C ALA A 101 4.79 -11.74 -2.84
N GLN A 102 5.83 -11.66 -2.00
CA GLN A 102 6.43 -10.37 -1.65
C GLN A 102 7.05 -9.71 -2.87
N ARG A 103 7.82 -10.44 -3.69
CA ARG A 103 8.44 -9.87 -4.90
C ARG A 103 7.42 -9.35 -5.90
N GLN A 104 6.27 -9.99 -6.04
CA GLN A 104 5.14 -9.49 -6.84
C GLN A 104 4.56 -8.21 -6.23
N ALA A 105 4.34 -8.19 -4.92
CA ALA A 105 3.82 -7.01 -4.22
C ALA A 105 4.80 -5.80 -4.23
N PHE A 106 6.10 -6.03 -4.36
CA PHE A 106 7.08 -4.96 -4.57
C PHE A 106 6.84 -4.18 -5.86
N GLU A 107 6.49 -4.86 -6.95
CA GLU A 107 6.22 -4.21 -8.24
C GLU A 107 4.96 -3.33 -8.14
N THR A 108 3.87 -3.87 -7.57
CA THR A 108 2.64 -3.14 -7.30
C THR A 108 2.88 -1.93 -6.40
N LEU A 109 3.61 -2.09 -5.29
CA LEU A 109 3.94 -0.99 -4.37
C LEU A 109 4.60 0.19 -5.11
N VAL A 110 5.56 -0.09 -5.99
CA VAL A 110 6.31 0.95 -6.71
C VAL A 110 5.44 1.59 -7.79
N GLU A 111 4.64 0.80 -8.53
CA GLU A 111 3.69 1.33 -9.52
C GLU A 111 2.66 2.27 -8.89
N ASP A 112 2.00 1.82 -7.81
CA ASP A 112 1.01 2.60 -7.08
C ASP A 112 1.63 3.91 -6.55
N SER A 113 2.86 3.83 -6.03
CA SER A 113 3.53 5.00 -5.43
C SER A 113 3.98 6.02 -6.48
N ILE A 114 4.34 5.59 -7.69
CA ILE A 114 4.64 6.50 -8.80
C ILE A 114 3.35 7.15 -9.31
N ASN A 115 2.27 6.36 -9.49
CA ASN A 115 1.01 6.90 -10.00
C ASN A 115 0.29 7.79 -9.00
N ALA A 116 0.46 7.57 -7.69
CA ALA A 116 0.04 8.54 -6.66
C ALA A 116 0.58 9.96 -6.91
N TRP A 117 1.76 10.10 -7.52
CA TRP A 117 2.26 11.39 -8.00
C TRP A 117 1.76 11.72 -9.41
N THR A 118 1.94 10.82 -10.39
CA THR A 118 1.72 11.15 -11.80
C THR A 118 0.25 11.30 -12.20
N ASP A 119 -0.69 10.76 -11.44
CA ASP A 119 -2.13 10.95 -11.66
C ASP A 119 -2.51 12.43 -11.58
N HIS A 120 -1.77 13.21 -10.79
CA HIS A 120 -1.97 14.65 -10.73
C HIS A 120 -1.55 15.38 -12.02
N LEU A 121 -0.80 14.75 -12.92
CA LEU A 121 -0.38 15.32 -14.21
C LEU A 121 -1.31 14.93 -15.36
N VAL A 122 -2.24 13.99 -15.17
CA VAL A 122 -3.14 13.53 -16.23
C VAL A 122 -3.98 14.71 -16.75
N GLY A 123 -3.89 14.95 -18.06
CA GLY A 123 -4.56 16.07 -18.73
C GLY A 123 -3.92 17.45 -18.52
N TYR A 124 -2.77 17.54 -17.83
CA TYR A 124 -2.10 18.81 -17.52
C TYR A 124 -0.94 19.09 -18.50
N GLU A 125 -0.98 20.24 -19.18
CA GLU A 125 0.10 20.79 -20.04
C GLU A 125 0.85 19.77 -20.92
N ASN A 126 0.10 19.01 -21.72
CA ASN A 126 0.63 18.00 -22.66
C ASN A 126 1.46 16.89 -21.98
N TRP A 127 1.26 16.63 -20.69
CA TRP A 127 1.70 15.38 -20.09
C TRP A 127 1.12 14.20 -20.90
N PRO A 128 1.96 13.26 -21.38
CA PRO A 128 1.53 12.34 -22.44
C PRO A 128 0.99 10.99 -21.93
N TYR A 129 0.92 10.78 -20.61
CA TYR A 129 0.57 9.48 -20.03
C TYR A 129 -0.62 9.59 -19.07
N ASP A 130 -1.57 8.67 -19.23
CA ASP A 130 -2.66 8.49 -18.26
C ASP A 130 -2.25 7.57 -17.10
N HIS A 131 -1.25 6.72 -17.32
CA HIS A 131 -0.68 5.78 -16.34
C HIS A 131 0.79 5.54 -16.66
N VAL A 132 1.61 5.37 -15.62
CA VAL A 132 3.03 4.97 -15.75
C VAL A 132 3.17 3.52 -15.32
N ASN A 133 3.62 2.67 -16.23
CA ASN A 133 3.88 1.26 -15.92
C ASN A 133 5.22 1.10 -15.22
N VAL A 134 5.30 0.17 -14.27
CA VAL A 134 6.55 -0.20 -13.60
C VAL A 134 6.84 -1.68 -13.81
N ASN A 135 8.10 -2.00 -14.09
CA ASN A 135 8.57 -3.39 -14.10
C ASN A 135 9.75 -3.55 -13.15
N ILE A 136 9.76 -4.61 -12.33
CA ILE A 136 10.97 -5.06 -11.64
C ILE A 136 11.73 -6.01 -12.57
N VAL A 137 12.79 -5.49 -13.20
CA VAL A 137 13.55 -6.22 -14.23
C VAL A 137 14.71 -7.05 -13.67
N GLY A 138 14.95 -6.99 -12.37
CA GLY A 138 15.89 -7.89 -11.70
C GLY A 138 16.16 -7.58 -10.23
N TRP A 139 16.86 -8.50 -9.59
CA TRP A 139 17.23 -8.46 -8.17
C TRP A 139 18.74 -8.55 -8.00
N ALA A 140 19.36 -7.49 -7.49
CA ALA A 140 20.75 -7.51 -7.06
C ALA A 140 20.81 -7.87 -5.57
N VAL A 141 21.37 -9.02 -5.22
CA VAL A 141 21.29 -9.61 -3.88
C VAL A 141 22.66 -9.90 -3.28
N LEU A 142 22.76 -9.89 -1.95
CA LEU A 142 23.96 -10.36 -1.24
C LEU A 142 24.15 -11.88 -1.33
N ASP A 143 23.04 -12.63 -1.32
CA ASP A 143 23.01 -14.09 -1.38
C ASP A 143 21.80 -14.52 -2.22
N ALA A 144 22.01 -15.36 -3.24
CA ALA A 144 20.92 -15.91 -4.06
C ALA A 144 19.87 -16.68 -3.22
N ASN A 145 20.25 -17.23 -2.07
CA ASN A 145 19.32 -17.91 -1.16
C ASN A 145 18.31 -16.97 -0.49
N SER A 146 18.50 -15.65 -0.60
CA SER A 146 17.49 -14.67 -0.18
C SER A 146 16.24 -14.69 -1.07
N ILE A 147 16.35 -15.16 -2.32
CA ILE A 147 15.21 -15.26 -3.24
C ILE A 147 14.57 -16.64 -3.11
N VAL A 148 13.45 -16.71 -2.40
CA VAL A 148 12.71 -17.96 -2.16
C VAL A 148 11.76 -18.23 -3.32
N ASP A 149 11.73 -19.49 -3.78
CA ASP A 149 10.89 -19.91 -4.92
C ASP A 149 11.15 -19.06 -6.17
N ARG A 150 12.43 -19.01 -6.57
CA ARG A 150 12.88 -18.27 -7.75
C ARG A 150 12.27 -18.86 -9.01
N GLN A 151 11.63 -18.02 -9.82
CA GLN A 151 11.08 -18.40 -11.11
C GLN A 151 12.17 -18.40 -12.21
N PRO A 152 12.04 -19.23 -13.26
CA PRO A 152 13.09 -19.39 -14.28
C PRO A 152 13.42 -18.11 -15.08
N ASP A 153 12.48 -17.19 -15.15
CA ASP A 153 12.56 -15.91 -15.86
C ASP A 153 13.09 -14.76 -14.99
N GLU A 154 13.21 -14.96 -13.67
CA GLU A 154 13.75 -13.93 -12.76
C GLU A 154 15.27 -13.75 -12.95
N VAL A 155 15.65 -12.52 -13.27
CA VAL A 155 17.06 -12.10 -13.32
C VAL A 155 17.53 -11.77 -11.91
N VAL A 156 18.55 -12.51 -11.45
CA VAL A 156 19.16 -12.33 -10.12
C VAL A 156 20.66 -12.22 -10.28
N TRP A 157 21.24 -11.14 -9.75
CA TRP A 157 22.68 -10.92 -9.67
C TRP A 157 23.13 -11.08 -8.21
N ASP A 158 23.88 -12.14 -7.95
CA ASP A 158 24.40 -12.51 -6.62
C ASP A 158 25.93 -12.48 -6.55
N ASN A 159 26.59 -12.05 -7.63
CA ASN A 159 28.05 -12.05 -7.78
C ASN A 159 28.65 -10.67 -8.09
N LEU A 160 27.80 -9.65 -8.27
CA LEU A 160 28.20 -8.27 -8.51
C LEU A 160 28.14 -7.49 -7.21
N HIS A 161 29.27 -7.51 -6.49
CA HIS A 161 29.41 -6.94 -5.15
C HIS A 161 30.54 -5.92 -5.13
N SER A 162 30.31 -4.78 -4.47
CA SER A 162 31.34 -3.81 -4.15
C SER A 162 31.46 -3.59 -2.64
N ALA A 163 32.61 -3.10 -2.19
CA ALA A 163 32.77 -2.71 -0.80
C ALA A 163 31.81 -1.56 -0.46
N TYR A 164 31.17 -1.65 0.70
CA TYR A 164 30.27 -0.64 1.22
C TYR A 164 30.78 -0.15 2.58
N ASP A 165 30.82 1.16 2.77
CA ASP A 165 31.23 1.79 4.03
C ASP A 165 30.00 2.35 4.77
N PRO A 166 29.50 1.65 5.80
CA PRO A 166 28.36 2.10 6.59
C PRO A 166 28.75 3.09 7.70
N GLN A 167 29.99 3.59 7.78
CA GLN A 167 30.45 4.43 8.90
C GLN A 167 29.60 5.69 9.12
N TYR A 168 29.04 6.25 8.06
CA TYR A 168 28.19 7.45 8.11
C TYR A 168 26.69 7.15 8.09
N ASP A 169 26.33 5.87 8.00
CA ASP A 169 24.95 5.43 8.03
C ASP A 169 24.47 5.36 9.48
N THR A 170 23.27 5.86 9.73
CA THR A 170 22.59 5.61 11.00
C THR A 170 22.14 4.15 11.00
N SER A 171 22.48 3.38 12.04
CA SER A 171 21.90 2.06 12.26
C SER A 171 21.00 2.08 13.48
N ASN A 172 19.94 1.27 13.48
CA ASN A 172 19.03 1.16 14.63
C ASN A 172 19.61 0.32 15.79
N GLY A 173 20.89 -0.07 15.70
CA GLY A 173 21.63 -0.82 16.72
C GLY A 173 21.16 -2.27 16.94
N ARG A 174 20.14 -2.75 16.21
CA ARG A 174 19.63 -4.14 16.31
C ARG A 174 20.28 -5.09 15.31
N GLU A 175 20.61 -4.60 14.11
CA GLU A 175 21.30 -5.35 13.05
C GLU A 175 22.42 -4.49 12.44
N GLU A 176 23.50 -5.13 11.98
CA GLU A 176 24.61 -4.44 11.29
C GLU A 176 24.27 -4.29 9.79
N ILE A 177 24.56 -3.10 9.24
CA ILE A 177 24.47 -2.86 7.79
C ILE A 177 25.60 -3.62 7.09
N PRO A 178 25.30 -4.49 6.11
CA PRO A 178 26.34 -5.24 5.39
C PRO A 178 27.38 -4.32 4.75
N THR A 179 28.66 -4.61 4.95
CA THR A 179 29.81 -3.90 4.33
C THR A 179 30.04 -4.26 2.86
N VAL A 180 29.02 -4.86 2.24
CA VAL A 180 28.98 -5.24 0.83
C VAL A 180 27.71 -4.64 0.22
N LEU A 181 27.84 -4.10 -0.98
CA LEU A 181 26.74 -3.54 -1.76
C LEU A 181 26.50 -4.42 -2.99
N PRO A 182 25.32 -5.04 -3.13
CA PRO A 182 24.96 -5.75 -4.35
C PRO A 182 24.51 -4.76 -5.43
N SER A 183 24.86 -5.05 -6.68
CA SER A 183 24.52 -4.20 -7.83
C SER A 183 24.10 -5.01 -9.04
N ALA A 184 23.29 -4.40 -9.91
CA ALA A 184 23.12 -4.86 -11.28
C ALA A 184 24.28 -4.35 -12.15
N PRO A 185 24.47 -4.92 -13.36
CA PRO A 185 25.46 -4.43 -14.32
C PRO A 185 25.29 -2.93 -14.60
N GLU A 186 26.35 -2.14 -14.42
CA GLU A 186 26.31 -0.67 -14.54
C GLU A 186 25.96 -0.21 -15.96
N GLU A 187 26.28 -1.03 -16.96
CA GLU A 187 25.96 -0.81 -18.36
C GLU A 187 24.47 -0.92 -18.69
N LEU A 188 23.65 -1.41 -17.76
CA LEU A 188 22.18 -1.44 -17.89
C LEU A 188 21.50 -0.25 -17.21
N TRP A 189 22.23 0.51 -16.39
CA TRP A 189 21.64 1.56 -15.56
C TRP A 189 21.55 2.89 -16.30
N SER A 190 20.32 3.39 -16.54
CA SER A 190 20.12 4.61 -17.32
C SER A 190 20.70 5.87 -16.67
N PHE A 191 20.84 5.89 -15.35
CA PHE A 191 21.55 6.93 -14.60
C PHE A 191 23.00 7.17 -15.09
N ASN A 192 23.68 6.15 -15.62
CA ASN A 192 25.03 6.33 -16.15
C ASN A 192 25.05 6.94 -17.56
N TYR A 193 23.88 6.98 -18.23
CA TYR A 193 23.76 7.31 -19.64
C TYR A 193 22.71 8.39 -19.94
N PHE A 194 22.18 9.10 -18.92
CA PHE A 194 21.20 10.19 -19.11
C PHE A 194 21.64 11.28 -20.11
N HIS A 195 22.97 11.43 -20.29
CA HIS A 195 23.57 12.40 -21.20
C HIS A 195 23.63 11.90 -22.66
N ASP A 196 23.50 10.59 -22.89
CA ASP A 196 23.54 9.96 -24.21
C ASP A 196 22.17 9.33 -24.54
N ARG A 197 21.30 10.14 -25.14
CA ARG A 197 19.95 9.71 -25.54
C ARG A 197 19.92 8.62 -26.61
N ASN A 198 21.04 8.38 -27.30
CA ASN A 198 21.14 7.35 -28.33
C ASN A 198 21.87 6.10 -27.81
N HIS A 199 22.10 6.01 -26.50
CA HIS A 199 22.76 4.86 -25.91
C HIS A 199 21.99 3.57 -26.21
N VAL A 200 22.72 2.55 -26.65
CA VAL A 200 22.17 1.22 -26.93
C VAL A 200 22.60 0.30 -25.79
N TYR A 201 21.63 -0.06 -24.95
CA TYR A 201 21.86 -0.95 -23.82
C TYR A 201 22.13 -2.39 -24.29
N PRO A 202 23.06 -3.12 -23.66
CA PRO A 202 23.37 -4.50 -24.00
C PRO A 202 22.31 -5.51 -23.54
N GLY A 203 21.31 -5.06 -22.79
CA GLY A 203 20.18 -5.85 -22.29
C GLY A 203 19.03 -4.94 -21.87
N THR A 204 18.14 -5.45 -21.02
CA THR A 204 17.04 -4.65 -20.47
C THR A 204 17.59 -3.54 -19.59
N ARG A 205 17.39 -2.28 -20.01
CA ARG A 205 17.76 -1.11 -19.21
C ARG A 205 16.93 -1.04 -17.93
N PHE A 206 17.49 -0.46 -16.88
CA PHE A 206 16.73 -0.06 -15.69
C PHE A 206 17.07 1.38 -15.31
N ASP A 207 16.13 2.04 -14.64
CA ASP A 207 16.15 3.46 -14.36
C ASP A 207 16.46 3.74 -12.88
N MET A 208 15.80 3.01 -11.99
CA MET A 208 15.80 3.28 -10.57
C MET A 208 16.18 2.04 -9.76
N TYR A 209 16.90 2.26 -8.67
CA TYR A 209 17.08 1.23 -7.65
C TYR A 209 15.98 1.33 -6.59
N LEU A 210 15.41 0.18 -6.23
CA LEU A 210 14.72 0.02 -4.95
C LEU A 210 15.70 -0.58 -3.94
N TRP A 211 16.31 0.25 -3.10
CA TRP A 211 17.41 -0.17 -2.24
C TRP A 211 16.91 -0.53 -0.83
N CYS A 212 16.82 -1.83 -0.58
CA CYS A 212 16.40 -2.40 0.69
C CYS A 212 17.64 -2.72 1.54
N THR A 213 17.78 -2.04 2.68
CA THR A 213 19.00 -2.13 3.50
C THR A 213 18.72 -2.76 4.87
N GLN A 214 19.34 -3.90 5.17
CA GLN A 214 19.35 -4.48 6.50
C GLN A 214 20.05 -3.55 7.50
N GLY A 215 19.51 -3.42 8.71
CA GLY A 215 20.11 -2.60 9.79
C GLY A 215 19.95 -1.08 9.62
N TRP A 216 19.34 -0.63 8.52
CA TRP A 216 18.92 0.76 8.32
C TRP A 216 17.74 1.11 9.24
N PRO A 217 17.54 2.38 9.64
CA PRO A 217 16.43 2.77 10.49
C PRO A 217 15.07 2.46 9.84
N ASP A 218 14.14 1.93 10.63
CA ASP A 218 12.80 1.58 10.14
C ASP A 218 11.92 2.81 9.84
N VAL A 219 12.38 3.99 10.25
CA VAL A 219 11.73 5.28 9.98
C VAL A 219 12.77 6.22 9.36
N GLY A 220 12.51 6.65 8.13
CA GLY A 220 13.38 7.50 7.32
C GLY A 220 13.91 6.79 6.07
N GLY A 221 14.30 7.56 5.07
CA GLY A 221 14.79 7.06 3.81
C GLY A 221 15.78 8.04 3.17
N CYS A 222 16.25 7.65 1.98
CA CYS A 222 16.94 8.56 1.07
C CYS A 222 16.43 8.30 -0.34
N GLY A 223 16.15 9.36 -1.09
CA GLY A 223 15.61 9.28 -2.43
C GLY A 223 16.29 10.23 -3.39
N GLY A 224 16.10 9.97 -4.67
CA GLY A 224 16.54 10.87 -5.73
C GLY A 224 16.30 10.26 -7.10
N ASP A 225 16.95 10.84 -8.09
CA ASP A 225 16.90 10.38 -9.49
C ASP A 225 17.66 9.06 -9.76
N TRP A 226 18.16 8.40 -8.71
CA TRP A 226 18.82 7.10 -8.75
C TRP A 226 18.00 5.97 -8.13
N GLY A 227 16.95 6.29 -7.37
CA GLY A 227 16.21 5.30 -6.59
C GLY A 227 15.73 5.77 -5.22
N GLN A 228 15.17 4.84 -4.45
CA GLN A 228 14.75 5.02 -3.06
C GLN A 228 15.42 3.99 -2.15
N ARG A 229 16.03 4.44 -1.05
CA ARG A 229 16.65 3.59 -0.03
C ARG A 229 15.89 3.68 1.29
N LEU A 230 15.34 2.55 1.73
CA LEU A 230 14.71 2.36 3.04
C LEU A 230 15.23 1.07 3.69
N SER A 231 14.84 0.80 4.94
CA SER A 231 15.16 -0.48 5.58
C SER A 231 14.45 -1.65 4.89
N ASP A 232 15.06 -2.83 4.93
CA ASP A 232 14.43 -4.06 4.46
C ASP A 232 13.11 -4.35 5.20
N ASN A 233 13.05 -4.06 6.50
CA ASN A 233 11.82 -4.17 7.30
C ASN A 233 10.74 -3.20 6.84
N ALA A 234 11.09 -1.96 6.47
CA ALA A 234 10.12 -0.98 6.00
C ALA A 234 9.47 -1.47 4.70
N TYR A 235 10.27 -1.93 3.75
CA TYR A 235 9.74 -2.50 2.50
C TYR A 235 8.92 -3.76 2.73
N LEU A 236 9.42 -4.72 3.53
CA LEU A 236 8.65 -5.92 3.88
C LEU A 236 7.35 -5.58 4.61
N GLY A 237 7.36 -4.57 5.48
CA GLY A 237 6.16 -4.08 6.15
C GLY A 237 5.13 -3.53 5.16
N MET A 238 5.57 -2.70 4.21
CA MET A 238 4.69 -2.16 3.17
C MET A 238 4.07 -3.27 2.31
N VAL A 239 4.87 -4.20 1.77
CA VAL A 239 4.35 -5.27 0.89
C VAL A 239 3.53 -6.33 1.63
N ASN A 240 3.70 -6.46 2.96
CA ASN A 240 2.87 -7.34 3.79
C ASN A 240 1.62 -6.63 4.35
N GLY A 241 1.40 -5.35 4.02
CA GLY A 241 0.25 -4.56 4.49
C GLY A 241 0.32 -4.14 5.97
N THR A 242 1.49 -4.23 6.61
CA THR A 242 1.71 -3.83 8.01
C THR A 242 2.41 -2.48 8.16
N GLY A 243 2.92 -1.92 7.07
CA GLY A 243 3.59 -0.63 7.00
C GLY A 243 2.88 0.35 6.05
N PHE A 244 3.06 1.65 6.29
CA PHE A 244 2.49 2.71 5.45
C PHE A 244 3.54 3.26 4.47
N PRO A 245 3.17 3.54 3.20
CA PRO A 245 4.12 3.97 2.16
C PRO A 245 4.62 5.42 2.28
N HIS A 246 4.22 6.15 3.32
CA HIS A 246 4.56 7.56 3.55
C HIS A 246 6.03 7.91 3.25
N VAL A 247 6.99 7.19 3.84
CA VAL A 247 8.43 7.48 3.64
C VAL A 247 8.83 7.20 2.20
N HIS A 248 8.37 6.09 1.62
CA HIS A 248 8.68 5.75 0.24
C HIS A 248 8.15 6.78 -0.76
N ILE A 249 6.91 7.27 -0.55
CA ILE A 249 6.30 8.32 -1.39
C ILE A 249 7.03 9.66 -1.24
N HIS A 250 7.50 10.00 -0.03
CA HIS A 250 8.37 11.15 0.20
C HIS A 250 9.67 11.04 -0.59
N GLU A 251 10.36 9.90 -0.51
CA GLU A 251 11.61 9.66 -1.24
C GLU A 251 11.42 9.68 -2.77
N LEU A 252 10.24 9.29 -3.26
CA LEU A 252 9.86 9.43 -4.67
C LEU A 252 9.71 10.89 -5.11
N GLY A 253 9.27 11.78 -4.22
CA GLY A 253 9.23 13.22 -4.49
C GLY A 253 10.60 13.79 -4.85
N HIS A 254 11.67 13.32 -4.21
CA HIS A 254 13.05 13.65 -4.60
C HIS A 254 13.40 13.15 -6.00
N GLY A 255 12.82 12.03 -6.44
CA GLY A 255 12.92 11.54 -7.81
C GLY A 255 12.41 12.53 -8.86
N PHE A 256 11.37 13.32 -8.55
CA PHE A 256 10.90 14.43 -9.40
C PHE A 256 11.76 15.71 -9.29
N GLY A 257 12.75 15.73 -8.39
CA GLY A 257 13.60 16.88 -8.11
C GLY A 257 13.07 17.79 -7.00
N MET A 258 12.09 17.34 -6.20
CA MET A 258 11.64 18.07 -5.02
C MET A 258 12.68 18.00 -3.91
N THR A 259 12.72 19.03 -3.06
CA THR A 259 13.73 19.18 -2.01
C THR A 259 13.14 18.99 -0.63
N ASP A 260 13.94 18.51 0.30
CA ASP A 260 13.59 18.47 1.72
C ASP A 260 13.44 19.87 2.34
N PHE A 261 12.63 19.97 3.41
CA PHE A 261 12.44 21.20 4.18
C PHE A 261 12.82 21.04 5.66
N TYR A 262 14.12 20.97 5.96
CA TYR A 262 14.63 20.85 7.34
C TYR A 262 14.81 22.20 8.05
N GLY A 263 15.05 23.26 7.28
CA GLY A 263 15.24 24.62 7.79
C GLY A 263 13.94 25.29 8.23
N GLY A 264 14.07 26.33 9.05
CA GLY A 264 12.94 27.17 9.43
C GLY A 264 12.39 28.00 8.27
N GLU A 265 11.31 28.73 8.54
CA GLU A 265 10.66 29.62 7.58
C GLU A 265 11.66 30.57 6.90
N GLY A 266 11.71 30.54 5.57
CA GLY A 266 12.57 31.41 4.76
C GLY A 266 14.07 31.07 4.77
N ALA A 267 14.50 30.00 5.46
CA ALA A 267 15.89 29.56 5.44
C ALA A 267 16.29 28.95 4.08
N SER A 268 17.59 28.88 3.80
CA SER A 268 18.10 28.33 2.53
C SER A 268 17.77 26.85 2.31
N ASP A 269 17.61 26.10 3.39
CA ASP A 269 17.18 24.70 3.45
C ASP A 269 15.75 24.56 4.01
N GLY A 270 15.03 25.67 4.11
CA GLY A 270 13.72 25.77 4.76
C GLY A 270 12.55 25.95 3.81
N TYR A 271 11.38 26.15 4.41
CA TYR A 271 10.09 26.26 3.72
C TYR A 271 9.69 27.72 3.43
N PRO A 272 8.71 27.97 2.53
CA PRO A 272 8.30 29.32 2.15
C PRO A 272 7.85 30.19 3.33
N PRO A 273 8.12 31.50 3.30
CA PRO A 273 7.48 32.45 4.22
C PRO A 273 5.96 32.34 4.17
N GLY A 274 5.30 32.29 5.33
CA GLY A 274 3.88 32.00 5.46
C GLY A 274 3.52 30.51 5.51
N GLY A 275 4.50 29.62 5.41
CA GLY A 275 4.29 28.17 5.43
C GLY A 275 3.79 27.60 4.10
N PHE A 276 3.47 26.31 4.09
CA PHE A 276 2.80 25.69 2.94
C PHE A 276 1.33 26.10 2.92
N PRO A 277 0.78 26.45 1.75
CA PRO A 277 -0.67 26.47 1.57
C PRO A 277 -1.30 25.14 2.01
N GLY A 278 -2.40 25.20 2.76
CA GLY A 278 -2.98 24.00 3.39
C GLY A 278 -2.23 23.50 4.64
N GLY A 279 -1.12 24.14 5.02
CA GLY A 279 -0.40 23.96 6.29
C GLY A 279 0.54 22.75 6.34
N ARG A 280 0.57 21.92 5.29
CA ARG A 280 1.37 20.68 5.24
C ARG A 280 1.90 20.41 3.83
N SER A 281 2.99 19.66 3.77
CA SER A 281 3.58 19.11 2.54
C SER A 281 4.22 17.77 2.89
N ILE A 282 4.06 16.76 2.03
CA ILE A 282 4.74 15.47 2.22
C ILE A 282 6.26 15.63 2.19
N MET A 283 6.77 16.62 1.45
CA MET A 283 8.21 16.91 1.35
C MET A 283 8.80 17.56 2.60
N MET A 284 7.98 17.88 3.60
CA MET A 284 8.45 18.22 4.95
C MET A 284 8.25 17.02 5.86
N ALA A 285 9.36 16.37 6.25
CA ALA A 285 9.33 15.17 7.08
C ALA A 285 8.45 15.36 8.33
N GLY A 286 7.47 14.47 8.51
CA GLY A 286 6.53 14.49 9.64
C GLY A 286 5.39 15.50 9.52
N SER A 287 5.29 16.27 8.43
CA SER A 287 4.20 17.24 8.21
C SER A 287 2.97 16.61 7.56
N SER A 288 3.14 15.60 6.71
CA SER A 288 2.04 14.85 6.07
C SER A 288 2.44 13.39 5.87
N SER A 289 1.47 12.48 5.94
CA SER A 289 1.63 11.06 5.59
C SER A 289 1.19 10.73 4.16
N GLU A 290 0.69 11.73 3.43
CA GLU A 290 0.06 11.62 2.11
C GLU A 290 0.48 12.80 1.23
N ILE A 291 0.43 12.63 -0.10
CA ILE A 291 0.61 13.72 -1.05
C ILE A 291 -0.54 14.71 -0.85
N THR A 292 -0.20 15.96 -0.56
CA THR A 292 -1.18 17.01 -0.30
C THR A 292 -1.57 17.73 -1.60
N ASP A 293 -2.66 18.49 -1.58
CA ASP A 293 -3.04 19.35 -2.72
C ASP A 293 -1.92 20.30 -3.13
N PHE A 294 -1.15 20.81 -2.16
CA PHE A 294 0.00 21.65 -2.43
C PHE A 294 1.11 20.89 -3.15
N ASP A 295 1.41 19.65 -2.73
CA ASP A 295 2.43 18.82 -3.37
C ASP A 295 2.05 18.47 -4.81
N ALA A 296 0.78 18.15 -5.05
CA ALA A 296 0.23 17.90 -6.38
C ALA A 296 0.37 19.14 -7.31
N TRP A 297 0.04 20.33 -6.79
CA TRP A 297 0.24 21.58 -7.52
C TRP A 297 1.71 21.93 -7.71
N MET A 298 2.57 21.60 -6.75
CA MET A 298 4.01 21.78 -6.88
C MET A 298 4.59 20.87 -7.97
N LEU A 299 4.12 19.61 -8.07
CA LEU A 299 4.50 18.69 -9.16
C LEU A 299 4.10 19.26 -10.52
N ARG A 300 2.86 19.73 -10.66
CA ARG A 300 2.36 20.41 -11.87
C ARG A 300 3.19 21.64 -12.22
N TYR A 301 3.48 22.48 -11.22
CA TYR A 301 4.31 23.67 -11.39
C TYR A 301 5.71 23.29 -11.90
N MET A 302 6.31 22.24 -11.34
CA MET A 302 7.60 21.74 -11.82
C MET A 302 7.52 21.24 -13.26
N TRP A 303 6.49 20.45 -13.60
CA TRP A 303 6.25 20.00 -14.97
C TRP A 303 6.15 21.17 -15.95
N THR A 304 5.39 22.22 -15.63
CA THR A 304 5.31 23.44 -16.44
C THR A 304 6.68 24.04 -16.74
N LYS A 305 7.55 24.11 -15.73
CA LYS A 305 8.88 24.71 -15.90
C LYS A 305 9.79 23.82 -16.73
N VAL A 306 9.86 22.53 -16.42
CA VAL A 306 10.79 21.61 -17.11
C VAL A 306 10.33 21.30 -18.53
N SER A 307 9.03 21.14 -18.77
CA SER A 307 8.48 20.86 -20.11
C SER A 307 8.69 22.02 -21.09
N ALA A 308 8.74 23.26 -20.57
CA ALA A 308 9.05 24.46 -21.35
C ALA A 308 10.53 24.60 -21.73
N GLU A 309 11.44 23.76 -21.19
CA GLU A 309 12.86 23.82 -21.51
C GLU A 309 13.14 23.32 -22.93
N SER A 310 13.59 24.24 -23.79
CA SER A 310 13.89 23.93 -25.19
C SER A 310 14.89 22.78 -25.34
N GLY A 311 14.47 21.73 -26.05
CA GLY A 311 15.28 20.55 -26.33
C GLY A 311 15.32 19.51 -25.20
N ARG A 312 14.68 19.76 -24.05
CA ARG A 312 14.64 18.78 -22.95
C ARG A 312 13.80 17.57 -23.33
N PHE A 313 12.54 17.76 -23.74
CA PHE A 313 11.65 16.67 -24.12
C PHE A 313 11.30 16.69 -25.60
N ASP A 314 11.13 15.50 -26.18
CA ASP A 314 10.51 15.30 -27.49
C ASP A 314 9.11 14.73 -27.29
N LEU A 315 8.18 15.59 -26.84
CA LEU A 315 6.82 15.17 -26.49
C LEU A 315 6.04 14.60 -27.68
N ALA A 316 6.42 14.97 -28.91
CA ALA A 316 5.83 14.40 -30.13
C ALA A 316 6.13 12.91 -30.30
N ASN A 317 7.24 12.42 -29.71
CA ASN A 317 7.66 11.03 -29.75
C ASN A 317 7.70 10.38 -28.36
N ALA A 318 7.09 11.01 -27.35
CA ALA A 318 7.07 10.49 -25.99
C ALA A 318 6.23 9.22 -25.89
N VAL A 319 5.19 9.10 -26.70
CA VAL A 319 4.40 7.88 -26.80
C VAL A 319 4.98 7.01 -27.91
N ASP A 320 5.00 5.70 -27.72
CA ASP A 320 5.38 4.80 -28.81
C ASP A 320 4.36 4.97 -29.96
N PRO A 321 4.77 5.23 -31.22
CA PRO A 321 3.81 5.37 -32.31
C PRO A 321 3.04 4.07 -32.63
N SER A 322 3.48 2.92 -32.11
CA SER A 322 2.68 1.68 -32.08
C SER A 322 1.59 1.66 -31.00
N VAL A 323 1.62 2.66 -30.10
CA VAL A 323 0.67 2.95 -29.02
C VAL A 323 0.03 4.30 -29.30
N THR A 324 -0.86 4.37 -30.29
CA THR A 324 -1.76 5.53 -30.46
C THR A 324 -3.04 5.25 -29.67
N THR A 325 -3.10 5.76 -28.42
CA THR A 325 -4.27 6.07 -27.55
C THR A 325 -5.48 5.11 -27.51
N PRO A 326 -6.06 4.82 -26.33
CA PRO A 326 -5.46 4.15 -25.19
C PRO A 326 -5.18 2.68 -25.54
N THR A 327 -4.06 2.14 -25.09
CA THR A 327 -3.92 0.69 -25.06
C THR A 327 -4.79 0.20 -23.92
N THR A 328 -6.00 -0.29 -24.23
CA THR A 328 -6.53 -1.42 -23.47
C THR A 328 -5.44 -2.47 -23.49
N THR A 329 -4.81 -2.72 -22.35
CA THR A 329 -3.84 -3.79 -22.18
C THR A 329 -4.43 -5.05 -22.79
N THR A 330 -3.90 -5.45 -23.95
CA THR A 330 -4.23 -6.72 -24.56
C THR A 330 -3.51 -7.76 -23.73
N THR A 331 -4.13 -8.22 -22.65
CA THR A 331 -3.70 -9.45 -22.01
C THR A 331 -3.92 -10.56 -23.03
N THR A 332 -2.84 -11.10 -23.58
CA THR A 332 -2.91 -12.38 -24.29
C THR A 332 -3.19 -13.43 -23.24
N VAL A 333 -4.48 -13.65 -22.94
CA VAL A 333 -4.87 -14.79 -22.12
C VAL A 333 -4.79 -16.02 -23.03
N THR A 334 -3.72 -16.78 -22.88
CA THR A 334 -3.68 -18.16 -23.38
C THR A 334 -4.67 -18.96 -22.54
N THR A 335 -5.93 -18.99 -22.96
CA THR A 335 -6.92 -19.84 -22.29
C THR A 335 -6.79 -21.23 -22.88
N THR A 336 -6.20 -22.15 -22.12
CA THR A 336 -6.24 -23.58 -22.43
C THR A 336 -7.62 -24.11 -22.08
N THR A 337 -8.55 -24.11 -23.04
CA THR A 337 -9.88 -24.70 -22.80
C THR A 337 -9.81 -26.21 -23.04
N THR A 338 -9.77 -26.98 -21.95
CA THR A 338 -9.87 -28.44 -21.99
C THR A 338 -11.35 -28.81 -22.02
N SER A 339 -11.87 -29.28 -23.15
CA SER A 339 -13.21 -29.86 -23.21
C SER A 339 -13.13 -31.36 -22.92
N ALA A 340 -13.58 -31.77 -21.74
CA ALA A 340 -13.72 -33.17 -21.35
C ALA A 340 -15.17 -33.63 -21.52
N THR A 341 -15.38 -34.77 -22.20
CA THR A 341 -16.69 -35.46 -22.17
C THR A 341 -16.67 -36.44 -20.99
N VAL A 342 -17.61 -36.28 -20.05
CA VAL A 342 -17.64 -37.00 -18.76
C VAL A 342 -18.52 -38.24 -18.84
N ASN A 343 -17.99 -39.40 -18.44
CA ASN A 343 -18.78 -40.57 -18.05
C ASN A 343 -18.58 -40.82 -16.53
N THR A 344 -19.68 -40.91 -15.78
CA THR A 344 -19.74 -40.81 -14.31
C THR A 344 -19.74 -42.17 -13.60
N GLY A 345 -19.01 -42.28 -12.49
CA GLY A 345 -19.11 -43.38 -11.51
C GLY A 345 -18.84 -42.87 -10.10
N VAL A 346 -19.73 -43.19 -9.13
CA VAL A 346 -19.75 -42.62 -7.76
C VAL A 346 -19.38 -43.68 -6.72
N THR A 347 -18.58 -43.30 -5.71
CA THR A 347 -18.48 -44.03 -4.43
C THR A 347 -18.32 -43.04 -3.26
N THR A 348 -18.98 -43.28 -2.13
CA THR A 348 -19.09 -42.37 -0.95
C THR A 348 -18.55 -43.00 0.34
N THR A 349 -17.92 -42.20 1.22
CA THR A 349 -17.77 -42.42 2.70
C THR A 349 -17.40 -41.07 3.42
N PRO A 350 -17.56 -40.89 4.76
CA PRO A 350 -18.19 -39.69 5.37
C PRO A 350 -17.33 -38.82 6.34
N GLU A 351 -17.81 -37.57 6.56
CA GLU A 351 -17.73 -36.62 7.70
C GLU A 351 -16.37 -36.13 8.30
N GLY A 352 -16.00 -34.88 7.94
CA GLY A 352 -15.37 -33.80 8.76
C GLY A 352 -14.10 -34.05 9.59
N ASP A 353 -12.91 -33.84 9.02
CA ASP A 353 -11.65 -33.85 9.78
C ASP A 353 -11.47 -32.57 10.64
N VAL A 354 -11.24 -32.74 11.94
CA VAL A 354 -10.80 -31.68 12.88
C VAL A 354 -9.31 -31.41 12.63
N ILE A 355 -8.92 -30.17 12.34
CA ILE A 355 -7.51 -29.80 12.11
C ILE A 355 -6.95 -28.99 13.28
N LYS A 356 -5.63 -29.10 13.52
CA LYS A 356 -4.92 -28.23 14.45
C LYS A 356 -4.73 -26.85 13.81
N LEU A 357 -5.11 -25.80 14.53
CA LEU A 357 -5.02 -24.42 14.10
C LEU A 357 -3.71 -23.77 14.60
N PRO A 358 -3.07 -22.89 13.80
CA PRO A 358 -1.89 -22.14 14.23
C PRO A 358 -2.19 -21.21 15.42
N VAL A 359 -1.32 -21.22 16.44
CA VAL A 359 -1.39 -20.32 17.60
C VAL A 359 -0.03 -19.68 17.84
N ASN A 360 0.03 -18.36 17.94
CA ASN A 360 1.26 -17.60 18.20
C ASN A 360 1.09 -16.68 19.43
N TYR A 361 2.10 -16.57 20.28
CA TYR A 361 2.09 -15.62 21.41
C TYR A 361 2.79 -14.32 21.02
N ASP A 362 2.07 -13.19 21.12
CA ASP A 362 2.64 -11.86 20.98
C ASP A 362 3.15 -11.41 22.36
N SER A 363 4.46 -11.50 22.55
CA SER A 363 5.13 -11.10 23.80
C SER A 363 5.18 -9.59 24.00
N GLY A 364 4.99 -8.79 22.95
CA GLY A 364 4.95 -7.33 23.03
C GLY A 364 3.64 -6.83 23.64
N ASN A 365 2.55 -7.55 23.39
CA ASN A 365 1.20 -7.15 23.81
C ASN A 365 0.52 -8.13 24.79
N ALA A 366 1.19 -9.24 25.13
CA ALA A 366 0.75 -10.26 26.08
C ALA A 366 -0.60 -10.91 25.75
N PHE A 367 -0.76 -11.35 24.50
CA PHE A 367 -1.91 -12.12 24.03
C PHE A 367 -1.51 -13.22 23.05
N TRP A 368 -2.40 -14.17 22.81
CA TRP A 368 -2.22 -15.21 21.79
C TRP A 368 -3.09 -14.91 20.57
N LEU A 369 -2.57 -15.17 19.38
CA LEU A 369 -3.28 -15.07 18.12
C LEU A 369 -3.53 -16.48 17.58
N VAL A 370 -4.78 -16.82 17.31
CA VAL A 370 -5.21 -18.09 16.73
C VAL A 370 -5.70 -17.84 15.31
N ASP A 371 -5.07 -18.45 14.32
CA ASP A 371 -5.56 -18.43 12.94
C ASP A 371 -6.72 -19.42 12.81
N THR A 372 -7.89 -18.90 12.42
CA THR A 372 -9.12 -19.69 12.33
C THR A 372 -9.11 -20.66 11.15
N ASN A 373 -8.34 -20.40 10.08
CA ASN A 373 -8.39 -21.13 8.80
C ASN A 373 -9.83 -21.38 8.29
N GLY A 374 -10.76 -20.45 8.56
CA GLY A 374 -12.17 -20.58 8.19
C GLY A 374 -12.99 -21.53 9.07
N ALA A 375 -12.43 -22.07 10.16
CA ALA A 375 -13.16 -22.85 11.13
C ALA A 375 -14.17 -21.99 11.89
N LYS A 376 -15.43 -22.45 11.96
CA LYS A 376 -16.52 -21.75 12.67
C LYS A 376 -16.70 -22.21 14.11
N THR A 377 -16.28 -23.43 14.42
CA THR A 377 -16.20 -23.94 15.79
C THR A 377 -14.75 -24.25 16.10
N ILE A 378 -14.22 -23.56 17.11
CA ILE A 378 -12.82 -23.63 17.53
C ILE A 378 -12.77 -24.11 18.97
N THR A 379 -12.05 -25.20 19.18
CA THR A 379 -11.76 -25.76 20.50
C THR A 379 -10.36 -25.30 20.91
N LEU A 380 -10.28 -24.49 21.96
CA LEU A 380 -9.05 -23.96 22.53
C LEU A 380 -8.70 -24.72 23.81
N GLU A 381 -7.56 -25.40 23.83
CA GLU A 381 -7.02 -26.05 25.03
C GLU A 381 -6.01 -25.12 25.69
N ALA A 382 -6.34 -24.65 26.89
CA ALA A 382 -5.44 -23.89 27.75
C ALA A 382 -4.66 -24.86 28.65
N MET A 383 -3.34 -24.82 28.59
CA MET A 383 -2.45 -25.68 29.37
C MET A 383 -1.58 -24.85 30.30
N GLY A 384 -1.63 -25.17 31.58
CA GLY A 384 -0.92 -24.47 32.65
C GLY A 384 -0.67 -25.36 33.85
N LEU A 385 -0.56 -24.74 35.03
CA LEU A 385 -0.37 -25.47 36.27
C LEU A 385 -1.67 -26.17 36.70
N PRO A 386 -1.60 -27.43 37.18
CA PRO A 386 -2.76 -28.13 37.74
C PRO A 386 -3.46 -27.31 38.81
N TRP A 387 -4.79 -27.28 38.75
CA TRP A 387 -5.64 -26.57 39.70
C TRP A 387 -5.42 -25.05 39.77
N ALA A 388 -4.75 -24.43 38.80
CA ALA A 388 -4.63 -22.98 38.74
C ALA A 388 -5.94 -22.34 38.22
N ALA A 389 -6.33 -21.22 38.81
CA ALA A 389 -7.44 -20.40 38.30
C ALA A 389 -6.99 -19.63 37.06
N LEU A 390 -7.85 -19.58 36.04
CA LEU A 390 -7.62 -18.87 34.79
C LEU A 390 -8.87 -18.08 34.40
N SER A 391 -8.71 -16.82 33.99
CA SER A 391 -9.79 -16.06 33.33
C SER A 391 -9.24 -15.12 32.26
N GLY A 392 -10.10 -14.77 31.30
CA GLY A 392 -9.71 -13.93 30.18
C GLY A 392 -10.85 -13.62 29.24
N ALA A 393 -10.51 -13.13 28.07
CA ALA A 393 -11.43 -12.91 26.97
C ALA A 393 -10.80 -13.28 25.65
N TYR A 394 -11.64 -13.54 24.67
CA TYR A 394 -11.24 -13.56 23.28
C TYR A 394 -11.87 -12.39 22.53
N GLY A 395 -11.19 -11.91 21.51
CA GLY A 395 -11.70 -10.88 20.62
C GLY A 395 -11.32 -11.17 19.18
N TYR A 396 -12.09 -10.63 18.24
CA TYR A 396 -11.80 -10.74 16.83
C TYR A 396 -12.38 -9.55 16.09
N TRP A 397 -11.73 -9.20 14.98
CA TRP A 397 -12.28 -8.26 14.04
C TRP A 397 -13.22 -9.00 13.10
N ASP A 398 -14.48 -8.58 13.05
CA ASP A 398 -15.40 -9.04 12.01
C ASP A 398 -15.36 -8.06 10.84
N SER A 399 -14.85 -8.51 9.70
CA SER A 399 -14.76 -7.68 8.51
C SER A 399 -16.13 -7.34 7.92
N ASN A 400 -17.16 -8.14 8.22
CA ASN A 400 -18.52 -7.89 7.71
C ASN A 400 -19.21 -6.75 8.46
N SER A 401 -19.11 -6.72 9.79
CA SER A 401 -19.65 -5.62 10.60
C SER A 401 -18.66 -4.47 10.82
N ASN A 402 -17.39 -4.64 10.44
CA ASN A 402 -16.28 -3.70 10.64
C ASN A 402 -16.14 -3.29 12.13
N GLN A 403 -16.31 -4.25 13.02
CA GLN A 403 -16.29 -4.04 14.47
C GLN A 403 -15.39 -5.07 15.15
N TRP A 404 -14.78 -4.63 16.26
CA TRP A 404 -14.13 -5.54 17.19
C TRP A 404 -15.19 -6.14 18.11
N LEU A 405 -15.35 -7.46 18.04
CA LEU A 405 -16.28 -8.22 18.86
C LEU A 405 -15.49 -9.00 19.91
N THR A 406 -16.05 -9.09 21.12
CA THR A 406 -15.42 -9.79 22.24
C THR A 406 -16.36 -10.79 22.89
N GLY A 407 -15.78 -11.88 23.40
CA GLY A 407 -16.44 -12.81 24.30
C GLY A 407 -15.55 -13.06 25.51
N GLU A 408 -16.13 -13.06 26.70
CA GLU A 408 -15.40 -13.35 27.94
C GLU A 408 -15.44 -14.84 28.25
N TYR A 409 -14.35 -15.37 28.82
CA TYR A 409 -14.33 -16.70 29.40
C TYR A 409 -13.87 -16.62 30.87
N MET A 410 -14.71 -17.19 31.73
CA MET A 410 -14.46 -17.29 33.15
C MET A 410 -14.59 -18.75 33.51
N TYR A 411 -13.51 -19.38 33.96
CA TYR A 411 -13.63 -20.70 34.53
C TYR A 411 -14.07 -20.56 35.98
N GLU A 412 -15.30 -20.98 36.28
CA GLU A 412 -15.77 -21.06 37.67
C GLU A 412 -14.97 -22.10 38.48
N ASN A 413 -14.30 -23.03 37.80
CA ASN A 413 -13.41 -24.03 38.37
C ASN A 413 -12.00 -23.90 37.77
N SER A 414 -10.96 -24.13 38.56
CA SER A 414 -9.57 -24.11 38.10
C SER A 414 -9.30 -25.01 36.88
N LEU A 415 -8.17 -24.80 36.19
CA LEU A 415 -7.57 -25.78 35.28
C LEU A 415 -7.64 -27.19 35.91
N GLY A 416 -7.85 -28.21 35.08
CA GLY A 416 -7.98 -29.60 35.52
C GLY A 416 -6.82 -30.12 36.37
N ASP A 417 -6.97 -31.34 36.89
CA ASP A 417 -5.90 -32.01 37.65
C ASP A 417 -4.66 -32.32 36.81
N ASP A 418 -4.84 -32.37 35.49
CA ASP A 418 -3.81 -32.45 34.46
C ASP A 418 -3.26 -31.07 34.02
N GLY A 419 -3.84 -29.97 34.52
CA GLY A 419 -3.48 -28.61 34.14
C GLY A 419 -4.03 -28.17 32.79
N ILE A 420 -4.99 -28.90 32.22
CA ILE A 420 -5.59 -28.59 30.92
C ILE A 420 -7.06 -28.25 31.13
N GLU A 421 -7.56 -27.26 30.39
CA GLU A 421 -8.99 -26.98 30.30
C GLU A 421 -9.34 -26.53 28.88
N THR A 422 -10.56 -26.83 28.44
CA THR A 422 -11.00 -26.62 27.05
C THR A 422 -12.12 -25.58 26.95
N ILE A 423 -11.96 -24.61 26.04
CA ILE A 423 -12.97 -23.62 25.66
C ILE A 423 -13.45 -23.93 24.26
N THR A 424 -14.76 -23.95 24.05
CA THR A 424 -15.33 -23.97 22.70
C THR A 424 -15.79 -22.57 22.31
N ILE A 425 -15.16 -21.99 21.31
CA ILE A 425 -15.53 -20.72 20.68
C ILE A 425 -16.32 -21.04 19.42
N THR A 426 -17.56 -20.58 19.34
CA THR A 426 -18.38 -20.70 18.13
C THR A 426 -18.57 -19.32 17.52
N LEU A 427 -18.04 -19.14 16.32
CA LEU A 427 -18.20 -17.94 15.52
C LEU A 427 -19.54 -17.99 14.77
N PRO A 428 -20.31 -16.90 14.73
CA PRO A 428 -21.49 -16.82 13.87
C PRO A 428 -21.16 -17.07 12.40
N ASP A 429 -22.12 -17.63 11.66
CA ASP A 429 -21.93 -17.97 10.23
C ASP A 429 -21.65 -16.73 9.38
N ASP A 430 -22.26 -15.60 9.75
CA ASP A 430 -22.18 -14.29 9.12
C ASP A 430 -20.96 -13.46 9.53
N VAL A 431 -20.16 -13.92 10.50
CA VAL A 431 -18.89 -13.27 10.85
C VAL A 431 -17.80 -13.69 9.87
N ALA A 432 -17.09 -12.72 9.31
CA ALA A 432 -15.89 -12.92 8.52
C ALA A 432 -14.68 -12.49 9.35
N THR A 433 -14.04 -13.47 9.98
CA THR A 433 -12.77 -13.29 10.68
C THR A 433 -11.81 -14.39 10.27
N THR A 434 -10.54 -14.04 10.16
CA THR A 434 -9.46 -14.99 9.92
C THR A 434 -8.65 -15.27 11.19
N GLN A 435 -8.80 -14.47 12.25
CA GLN A 435 -7.97 -14.55 13.44
C GLN A 435 -8.73 -14.22 14.73
N LEU A 436 -8.47 -15.01 15.78
CA LEU A 436 -8.88 -14.71 17.16
C LEU A 436 -7.69 -14.22 17.97
N GLN A 437 -7.93 -13.24 18.83
CA GLN A 437 -7.01 -12.83 19.88
C GLN A 437 -7.50 -13.38 21.22
N ILE A 438 -6.64 -14.05 21.97
CA ILE A 438 -6.90 -14.57 23.32
C ILE A 438 -6.10 -13.74 24.32
N GLN A 439 -6.79 -13.15 25.28
CA GLN A 439 -6.19 -12.33 26.32
C GLN A 439 -6.48 -12.93 27.70
N VAL A 440 -5.44 -13.08 28.52
CA VAL A 440 -5.55 -13.60 29.89
C VAL A 440 -5.54 -12.44 30.88
N TYR A 441 -6.57 -12.37 31.73
CA TYR A 441 -6.71 -11.34 32.76
C TYR A 441 -6.27 -11.81 34.13
N TYR A 442 -6.44 -13.10 34.42
CA TYR A 442 -6.08 -13.69 35.72
C TYR A 442 -5.52 -15.09 35.53
N TYR A 443 -4.36 -15.35 36.15
CA TYR A 443 -3.77 -16.68 36.25
C TYR A 443 -3.09 -16.82 37.61
N ALA A 444 -3.55 -17.76 38.45
CA ALA A 444 -3.07 -17.89 39.82
C ALA A 444 -3.18 -19.33 40.34
N GLN A 445 -2.32 -19.74 41.25
CA GLN A 445 -2.36 -21.06 41.90
C GLN A 445 -2.47 -20.91 43.42
N TRP A 446 -3.24 -21.78 44.06
CA TRP A 446 -3.35 -21.83 45.52
C TRP A 446 -2.03 -22.26 46.15
N ASP A 447 -1.50 -21.45 47.07
CA ASP A 447 -0.30 -21.77 47.84
C ASP A 447 -0.67 -22.01 49.32
N ASN A 448 -0.40 -23.22 49.82
CA ASN A 448 -0.69 -23.60 51.21
C ASN A 448 0.17 -22.85 52.24
N ALA A 449 1.36 -22.38 51.87
CA ALA A 449 2.23 -21.60 52.76
C ALA A 449 1.74 -20.15 52.87
N ALA A 450 1.22 -19.59 51.77
CA ALA A 450 0.60 -18.26 51.76
C ALA A 450 -0.86 -18.29 52.28
N ASN A 451 -1.51 -19.46 52.23
CA ASN A 451 -2.94 -19.66 52.46
C ASN A 451 -3.80 -18.70 51.61
N ASP A 452 -3.38 -18.50 50.36
CA ASP A 452 -4.00 -17.58 49.41
C ASP A 452 -3.69 -18.00 47.96
N MET A 453 -4.42 -17.42 47.00
CA MET A 453 -4.14 -17.53 45.57
C MET A 453 -2.96 -16.65 45.19
N VAL A 454 -1.89 -17.25 44.68
CA VAL A 454 -0.69 -16.53 44.24
C VAL A 454 -0.69 -16.42 42.73
N SER A 455 -0.68 -15.18 42.23
CA SER A 455 -0.59 -14.88 40.79
C SER A 455 0.63 -15.52 40.16
N GLN A 456 0.43 -16.09 38.98
CA GLN A 456 1.44 -16.75 38.16
C GLN A 456 1.65 -15.93 36.88
N ASP A 457 2.79 -16.11 36.24
CA ASP A 457 3.08 -15.45 34.96
C ASP A 457 2.20 -16.06 33.84
N PRO A 458 1.28 -15.29 33.24
CA PRO A 458 0.41 -15.79 32.18
C PRO A 458 1.18 -16.23 30.93
N SER A 459 2.39 -15.71 30.68
CA SER A 459 3.21 -16.11 29.53
C SER A 459 3.69 -17.56 29.58
N ALA A 460 3.59 -18.22 30.75
CA ALA A 460 3.87 -19.64 30.90
C ALA A 460 2.72 -20.55 30.39
N LEU A 461 1.56 -19.98 30.05
CA LEU A 461 0.45 -20.73 29.47
C LEU A 461 0.74 -21.11 28.03
N VAL A 462 0.33 -22.31 27.66
CA VAL A 462 0.36 -22.79 26.28
C VAL A 462 -1.07 -23.00 25.81
N PHE A 463 -1.40 -22.46 24.63
CA PHE A 463 -2.70 -22.66 24.00
C PHE A 463 -2.55 -23.51 22.74
N ASN A 464 -3.34 -24.59 22.65
CA ASN A 464 -3.58 -25.29 21.38
C ASN A 464 -4.99 -24.93 20.88
N ALA A 465 -5.17 -24.84 19.57
CA ALA A 465 -6.48 -24.63 18.97
C ALA A 465 -6.76 -25.71 17.92
N TYR A 466 -8.03 -26.11 17.82
CA TYR A 466 -8.52 -27.11 16.87
C TYR A 466 -9.81 -26.62 16.23
N GLY A 467 -9.96 -26.76 14.92
CA GLY A 467 -11.08 -26.23 14.16
C GLY A 467 -11.75 -27.27 13.28
N ASN A 468 -13.07 -27.21 13.18
CA ASN A 468 -13.84 -27.96 12.20
C ASN A 468 -13.88 -27.15 10.89
N VAL A 469 -13.22 -27.62 9.84
CA VAL A 469 -13.22 -26.95 8.54
C VAL A 469 -14.29 -27.59 7.63
N PRO A 470 -15.14 -26.81 6.94
CA PRO A 470 -16.13 -27.38 6.02
C PRO A 470 -15.47 -28.18 4.89
N VAL A 471 -15.95 -29.40 4.65
CA VAL A 471 -15.41 -30.33 3.64
C VAL A 471 -15.85 -29.92 2.23
N ASN A 472 -14.89 -29.62 1.34
CA ASN A 472 -15.14 -29.61 -0.10
C ASN A 472 -15.09 -31.05 -0.65
N THR A 473 -16.18 -31.48 -1.28
CA THR A 473 -16.35 -32.84 -1.84
C THR A 473 -15.60 -32.98 -3.17
N THR A 474 -14.58 -33.83 -3.24
CA THR A 474 -13.81 -34.07 -4.48
C THR A 474 -14.37 -35.25 -5.27
N THR A 475 -14.89 -34.99 -6.48
CA THR A 475 -15.29 -36.04 -7.45
C THR A 475 -14.08 -36.39 -8.33
N SER A 476 -13.73 -37.68 -8.45
CA SER A 476 -12.63 -38.12 -9.33
C SER A 476 -13.15 -38.51 -10.71
N THR A 477 -12.67 -37.83 -11.75
CA THR A 477 -12.96 -38.07 -13.18
C THR A 477 -11.72 -38.59 -13.90
N THR A 478 -11.88 -39.62 -14.74
CA THR A 478 -10.83 -40.08 -15.67
C THR A 478 -11.04 -39.43 -17.04
N THR A 479 -10.03 -38.70 -17.54
CA THR A 479 -10.10 -37.90 -18.78
C THR A 479 -9.30 -38.56 -19.92
N THR A 480 -9.86 -38.64 -21.12
CA THR A 480 -9.13 -38.95 -22.37
C THR A 480 -9.02 -37.67 -23.21
N THR A 481 -7.82 -37.30 -23.63
CA THR A 481 -7.51 -35.98 -24.24
C THR A 481 -7.62 -36.00 -25.76
N THR A 482 -8.23 -34.98 -26.37
CA THR A 482 -8.12 -34.66 -27.80
C THR A 482 -7.95 -33.15 -27.97
N THR A 483 -6.93 -32.73 -28.72
CA THR A 483 -6.51 -31.32 -28.85
C THR A 483 -7.14 -30.67 -30.08
N THR A 484 -7.80 -29.53 -29.92
CA THR A 484 -8.22 -28.67 -31.04
C THR A 484 -7.92 -27.21 -30.73
N THR A 485 -7.29 -26.49 -31.67
CA THR A 485 -6.94 -25.07 -31.54
C THR A 485 -8.04 -24.23 -32.19
N THR A 486 -8.53 -23.18 -31.52
CA THR A 486 -9.44 -22.20 -32.12
C THR A 486 -9.04 -20.79 -31.70
N THR A 487 -8.97 -19.90 -32.68
CA THR A 487 -8.68 -18.46 -32.50
C THR A 487 -10.00 -17.71 -32.61
N THR A 488 -10.40 -16.99 -31.56
CA THR A 488 -11.60 -16.16 -31.58
C THR A 488 -11.20 -14.69 -31.46
N THR A 489 -11.70 -13.87 -32.37
CA THR A 489 -11.58 -12.40 -32.33
C THR A 489 -12.95 -11.86 -31.94
N THR A 490 -13.05 -11.23 -30.77
CA THR A 490 -14.29 -10.60 -30.31
C THR A 490 -14.23 -9.11 -30.62
N VAL A 491 -15.25 -8.60 -31.30
CA VAL A 491 -15.49 -7.17 -31.49
C VAL A 491 -16.76 -6.84 -30.70
N THR A 492 -16.65 -5.98 -29.70
CA THR A 492 -17.77 -5.55 -28.85
C THR A 492 -18.27 -4.18 -29.34
N GLU A 493 -19.55 -4.10 -29.69
CA GLU A 493 -20.26 -2.84 -29.91
C GLU A 493 -20.56 -2.17 -28.56
N PRO A 494 -20.63 -0.83 -28.48
CA PRO A 494 -20.85 -0.12 -27.22
C PRO A 494 -22.27 -0.37 -26.68
N ILE A 495 -22.34 -0.71 -25.39
CA ILE A 495 -23.59 -0.83 -24.62
C ILE A 495 -24.03 0.59 -24.24
N GLY A 496 -25.19 1.05 -24.75
CA GLY A 496 -25.74 2.37 -24.42
C GLY A 496 -26.39 2.43 -23.04
N ALA A 497 -26.41 3.61 -22.42
CA ALA A 497 -27.08 3.84 -21.13
C ALA A 497 -28.60 3.52 -21.23
N SER A 498 -29.09 2.72 -20.28
CA SER A 498 -30.50 2.36 -20.15
C SER A 498 -31.26 3.37 -19.28
N LEU A 499 -30.61 3.91 -18.24
CA LEU A 499 -31.09 5.01 -17.40
C LEU A 499 -29.87 5.74 -16.79
N LEU A 500 -29.62 6.98 -17.21
CA LEU A 500 -28.47 7.75 -16.71
C LEU A 500 -28.61 7.99 -15.19
N GLY A 501 -27.57 7.61 -14.45
CA GLY A 501 -27.45 7.75 -12.99
C GLY A 501 -27.90 6.52 -12.20
N ASP A 502 -28.41 5.48 -12.86
CA ASP A 502 -28.78 4.20 -12.25
C ASP A 502 -27.60 3.22 -12.30
N VAL A 503 -26.62 3.46 -11.43
CA VAL A 503 -25.31 2.81 -11.40
C VAL A 503 -25.44 1.35 -10.96
N ASN A 504 -26.36 1.06 -10.04
CA ASN A 504 -26.60 -0.30 -9.57
C ASN A 504 -27.63 -1.08 -10.42
N CYS A 505 -28.21 -0.44 -11.44
CA CYS A 505 -29.23 -1.00 -12.34
C CYS A 505 -30.50 -1.48 -11.62
N ASP A 506 -30.90 -0.82 -10.52
CA ASP A 506 -32.12 -1.14 -9.76
C ASP A 506 -33.40 -0.48 -10.34
N GLY A 507 -33.25 0.32 -11.40
CA GLY A 507 -34.32 1.04 -12.09
C GLY A 507 -34.63 2.42 -11.51
N PHE A 508 -33.86 2.89 -10.51
CA PHE A 508 -34.06 4.18 -9.87
C PHE A 508 -32.73 4.88 -9.59
N VAL A 509 -32.65 6.17 -9.92
CA VAL A 509 -31.50 7.01 -9.55
C VAL A 509 -31.65 7.46 -8.09
N LYS A 510 -30.74 7.03 -7.21
CA LYS A 510 -30.72 7.32 -5.77
C LYS A 510 -29.30 7.59 -5.26
N ILE A 511 -29.18 7.99 -3.99
CA ILE A 511 -27.87 8.21 -3.35
C ILE A 511 -27.00 6.94 -3.31
N GLY A 512 -27.62 5.75 -3.33
CA GLY A 512 -26.92 4.47 -3.41
C GLY A 512 -26.09 4.32 -4.69
N ASP A 513 -26.56 4.89 -5.80
CA ASP A 513 -25.85 4.89 -7.08
C ASP A 513 -24.58 5.74 -7.03
N VAL A 514 -24.69 6.92 -6.40
CA VAL A 514 -23.55 7.81 -6.14
C VAL A 514 -22.51 7.14 -5.25
N ILE A 515 -22.96 6.44 -4.20
CA ILE A 515 -22.06 5.73 -3.29
C ILE A 515 -21.34 4.59 -4.01
N LEU A 516 -22.07 3.79 -4.80
CA LEU A 516 -21.48 2.71 -5.58
C LEU A 516 -20.49 3.23 -6.63
N LEU A 517 -20.83 4.33 -7.32
CA LEU A 517 -19.96 5.01 -8.27
C LEU A 517 -18.70 5.56 -7.58
N ASN A 518 -18.83 6.22 -6.42
CA ASN A 518 -17.68 6.75 -5.69
C ASN A 518 -16.76 5.65 -5.16
N ARG A 519 -17.32 4.53 -4.69
CA ARG A 519 -16.53 3.37 -4.29
C ARG A 519 -15.82 2.75 -5.49
N PHE A 520 -16.50 2.65 -6.62
CA PHE A 520 -15.89 2.19 -7.87
C PHE A 520 -14.75 3.11 -8.34
N ILE A 521 -14.94 4.44 -8.30
CA ILE A 521 -13.91 5.45 -8.63
C ILE A 521 -12.73 5.40 -7.63
N ALA A 522 -13.00 5.11 -6.35
CA ALA A 522 -11.98 4.92 -5.30
C ALA A 522 -11.32 3.54 -5.34
N GLU A 523 -11.50 2.81 -6.44
CA GLU A 523 -10.88 1.51 -6.71
C GLU A 523 -11.24 0.37 -5.74
N ASP A 524 -12.35 0.48 -5.02
CA ASP A 524 -12.86 -0.54 -4.12
C ASP A 524 -13.20 -1.83 -4.89
N ASN A 525 -12.46 -2.91 -4.60
CA ASN A 525 -12.61 -4.21 -5.27
C ASN A 525 -14.01 -4.83 -5.11
N GLU A 526 -14.72 -4.54 -4.02
CA GLU A 526 -16.10 -4.98 -3.86
C GLU A 526 -17.03 -4.20 -4.79
N ALA A 527 -16.86 -2.89 -4.89
CA ALA A 527 -17.65 -2.06 -5.80
C ALA A 527 -17.37 -2.40 -7.28
N LYS A 528 -16.11 -2.68 -7.63
CA LYS A 528 -15.73 -3.20 -8.97
C LYS A 528 -16.44 -4.52 -9.31
N SER A 529 -16.67 -5.39 -8.32
CA SER A 529 -17.42 -6.64 -8.51
C SER A 529 -18.95 -6.45 -8.56
N GLN A 530 -19.46 -5.32 -8.07
CA GLN A 530 -20.89 -5.02 -7.95
C GLN A 530 -21.44 -4.20 -9.13
N ILE A 531 -20.61 -3.37 -9.79
CA ILE A 531 -21.02 -2.60 -10.96
C ILE A 531 -20.97 -3.46 -12.22
N SER A 532 -22.06 -3.49 -12.99
CA SER A 532 -22.12 -4.21 -14.28
C SER A 532 -21.68 -3.32 -15.43
N ASP A 533 -21.40 -3.88 -16.61
CA ASP A 533 -21.11 -3.10 -17.83
C ASP A 533 -22.25 -2.11 -18.18
N GLN A 534 -23.51 -2.51 -17.93
CA GLN A 534 -24.67 -1.62 -18.09
C GLN A 534 -24.72 -0.54 -17.00
N GLY A 535 -24.29 -0.87 -15.78
CA GLY A 535 -24.15 0.06 -14.67
C GLY A 535 -23.07 1.10 -14.93
N LEU A 536 -21.95 0.70 -15.54
CA LEU A 536 -20.91 1.62 -16.01
C LEU A 536 -21.44 2.54 -17.11
N ALA A 537 -22.18 2.01 -18.09
CA ALA A 537 -22.82 2.83 -19.12
C ALA A 537 -23.85 3.82 -18.54
N ASN A 538 -24.59 3.41 -17.49
CA ASN A 538 -25.52 4.29 -16.78
C ASN A 538 -24.80 5.33 -15.90
N ALA A 539 -23.62 4.98 -15.38
CA ALA A 539 -22.83 5.81 -14.50
C ALA A 539 -22.12 6.98 -15.21
N ASP A 540 -21.92 6.92 -16.52
CA ASP A 540 -21.41 8.02 -17.36
C ASP A 540 -22.53 9.06 -17.62
N TYR A 541 -23.02 9.66 -16.53
CA TYR A 541 -24.15 10.59 -16.52
C TYR A 541 -23.91 11.81 -17.42
N ASN A 542 -22.67 12.32 -17.47
CA ASN A 542 -22.26 13.46 -18.28
C ASN A 542 -21.87 13.07 -19.72
N GLN A 543 -21.87 11.78 -20.06
CA GLN A 543 -21.55 11.22 -21.37
C GLN A 543 -20.12 11.55 -21.84
N SER A 544 -19.18 11.58 -20.90
CA SER A 544 -17.75 11.81 -21.16
C SER A 544 -17.03 10.59 -21.74
N GLY A 545 -17.68 9.42 -21.72
CA GLY A 545 -17.15 8.14 -22.17
C GLY A 545 -16.54 7.31 -21.04
N SER A 546 -16.43 7.85 -19.82
CA SER A 546 -15.86 7.16 -18.63
C SER A 546 -16.46 7.69 -17.32
N PRO A 547 -17.16 6.85 -16.53
CA PRO A 547 -17.74 7.26 -15.25
C PRO A 547 -16.67 7.75 -14.26
N ASN A 548 -16.82 8.97 -13.74
CA ASN A 548 -15.86 9.60 -12.85
C ASN A 548 -16.53 10.54 -11.82
N ASN A 549 -15.73 11.30 -11.07
CA ASN A 549 -16.23 12.18 -10.01
C ASN A 549 -17.19 13.27 -10.52
N ASP A 550 -17.06 13.68 -11.77
CA ASP A 550 -17.97 14.65 -12.40
C ASP A 550 -19.37 14.03 -12.59
N ASP A 551 -19.44 12.73 -12.90
CA ASP A 551 -20.71 12.00 -13.00
C ASP A 551 -21.39 11.82 -11.65
N SER A 552 -20.61 11.47 -10.63
CA SER A 552 -21.08 11.39 -9.24
C SER A 552 -21.67 12.72 -8.77
N THR A 553 -20.99 13.82 -9.07
CA THR A 553 -21.44 15.18 -8.76
C THR A 553 -22.70 15.54 -9.56
N ALA A 554 -22.80 15.16 -10.82
CA ALA A 554 -23.97 15.40 -11.66
C ALA A 554 -25.20 14.62 -11.16
N ILE A 555 -25.03 13.35 -10.78
CA ILE A 555 -26.11 12.53 -10.18
C ILE A 555 -26.55 13.13 -8.85
N LEU A 556 -25.63 13.61 -8.00
CA LEU A 556 -25.94 14.30 -6.74
C LEU A 556 -26.76 15.58 -6.96
N ARG A 557 -26.40 16.38 -7.97
CA ARG A 557 -27.14 17.61 -8.33
C ARG A 557 -28.56 17.30 -8.80
N TYR A 558 -28.71 16.27 -9.63
CA TYR A 558 -30.00 15.76 -10.07
C TYR A 558 -30.88 15.31 -8.88
N LEU A 559 -30.31 14.56 -7.93
CA LEU A 559 -31.00 14.12 -6.71
C LEU A 559 -31.40 15.28 -5.79
N ALA A 560 -30.58 16.33 -5.74
CA ALA A 560 -30.87 17.55 -4.99
C ALA A 560 -31.87 18.49 -5.68
N GLY A 561 -32.37 18.12 -6.87
CA GLY A 561 -33.39 18.88 -7.60
C GLY A 561 -32.84 20.11 -8.33
N PHE A 562 -31.51 20.24 -8.44
CA PHE A 562 -30.91 21.22 -9.34
C PHE A 562 -31.12 20.75 -10.78
N LYS A 563 -31.65 21.63 -11.62
CA LYS A 563 -31.75 21.40 -13.06
C LYS A 563 -30.57 22.10 -13.73
N ASP A 564 -29.85 21.37 -14.55
CA ASP A 564 -28.84 21.95 -15.44
C ASP A 564 -29.47 22.78 -16.56
#